data_AF-A0A8S9P211-F1
#
_entry.id   AF-A0A8S9P211-F1
#
_cell.length_a   1.000
_cell.length_b   1.000
_cell.length_c   1.000
_cell.angle_alpha   90.00
_cell.angle_beta   90.00
_cell.angle_gamma   90.00
#
_symmetry.space_group_name_H-M   'P 1'
#
loop_
_entity.id
_entity.type
_entity.pdbx_description
1 polymer ?
#
loop_
_entity_poly.entity_id
_entity_poly.type
_entity_poly.pdbx_seq_one_letter_code
_entity_poly.pdbx_strand_id
1 'polypeptide(L)' 'MPFLNKTSSDCGVYALKHIKCHLLGMDLSLVNDDNIRKARLMVAYDLWEADNDPVIILRMSQFIPPKTTIDPEVTIF' A
#
# COMPACT_ATOMS: atom_id res chain seq x y z
N MET A 1 8.50 -17.23 2.81
CA MET A 1 9.35 -16.78 3.92
C MET A 1 8.52 -16.80 5.19
N PRO A 2 8.77 -17.67 6.18
CA PRO A 2 8.02 -17.61 7.42
C PRO A 2 8.55 -16.43 8.26
N PHE A 3 7.64 -15.67 8.88
CA PHE A 3 7.87 -14.52 9.78
C PHE A 3 8.26 -13.17 9.16
N LEU A 4 7.48 -12.71 8.19
CA LEU A 4 7.50 -11.32 7.71
C LEU A 4 6.62 -10.44 8.63
N ASN A 5 6.89 -9.13 8.70
CA ASN A 5 6.13 -8.19 9.54
C ASN A 5 6.17 -8.59 11.02
N LYS A 6 7.37 -8.79 11.57
CA LYS A 6 7.57 -9.16 12.98
C LYS A 6 6.94 -8.19 13.98
N THR A 7 6.76 -6.94 13.58
CA THR A 7 6.12 -5.87 14.36
C THR A 7 4.60 -5.92 14.31
N SER A 8 4.02 -6.79 13.47
CA SER A 8 2.57 -6.92 13.21
C SER A 8 1.85 -5.62 12.88
N SER A 9 2.58 -4.60 12.39
CA SER A 9 2.06 -3.23 12.17
C SER A 9 2.47 -2.62 10.83
N ASP A 10 3.10 -3.43 9.96
CA ASP A 10 3.62 -3.00 8.66
C ASP A 10 2.87 -3.59 7.45
N CYS A 11 1.73 -4.27 7.65
CA CYS A 11 1.02 -4.97 6.57
C CYS A 11 0.70 -4.08 5.36
N GLY A 12 0.30 -2.82 5.57
CA GLY A 12 0.04 -1.86 4.50
C GLY A 12 1.31 -1.48 3.73
N VAL A 13 2.44 -1.29 4.42
CA VAL A 13 3.74 -0.99 3.79
C VAL A 13 4.22 -2.18 2.97
N TYR A 14 4.04 -3.38 3.49
CA TYR A 14 4.31 -4.63 2.79
C TYR A 14 3.48 -4.77 1.51
N ALA A 15 2.17 -4.53 1.60
CA ALA A 15 1.28 -4.58 0.44
C ALA A 15 1.69 -3.56 -0.64
N LEU A 16 1.91 -2.30 -0.26
CA LEU A 16 2.35 -1.26 -1.19
C LEU A 16 3.70 -1.57 -1.84
N LYS A 17 4.65 -2.09 -1.06
CA LYS A 17 5.96 -2.47 -1.59
C LYS A 17 5.85 -3.64 -2.56
N HIS A 18 5.01 -4.63 -2.25
CA HIS A 18 4.76 -5.76 -3.14
C HIS A 18 4.15 -5.30 -4.47
N ILE A 19 3.13 -4.42 -4.43
CA ILE A 19 2.52 -3.81 -5.64
C ILE A 19 3.58 -3.05 -6.44
N LYS A 20 4.42 -2.24 -5.78
CA LYS A 20 5.49 -1.47 -6.43
C LYS A 20 6.52 -2.37 -7.10
N CYS A 21 6.94 -3.45 -6.44
CA CYS A 21 7.87 -4.41 -7.03
C CYS A 21 7.28 -5.05 -8.29
N HIS A 22 6.03 -5.49 -8.26
CA HIS A 22 5.34 -6.04 -9.43
C HIS A 22 5.22 -5.04 -10.57
N LEU A 23 4.79 -3.80 -10.28
CA LEU A 23 4.63 -2.75 -11.28
C LEU A 23 5.96 -2.41 -11.99
N LEU A 24 7.07 -2.45 -11.26
CA LEU A 24 8.40 -2.09 -11.76
C LEU A 24 9.22 -3.30 -12.23
N GLY A 25 8.67 -4.52 -12.19
CA GLY A 25 9.39 -5.76 -12.52
C GLY A 25 10.59 -6.03 -11.60
N MET A 26 10.56 -5.52 -10.37
CA MET A 26 11.62 -5.72 -9.38
C MET A 26 11.45 -7.07 -8.65
N ASP A 27 12.58 -7.61 -8.19
CA ASP A 27 12.57 -8.83 -7.39
C ASP A 27 11.82 -8.65 -6.06
N LEU A 28 10.95 -9.61 -5.75
CA LEU A 28 10.15 -9.62 -4.52
C LEU A 28 10.98 -9.91 -3.27
N SER A 29 12.22 -10.39 -3.41
CA SER A 29 13.16 -10.52 -2.28
C SER A 29 13.41 -9.20 -1.55
N LEU A 30 13.18 -8.06 -2.22
CA LEU A 30 13.27 -6.72 -1.63
C LEU A 30 12.20 -6.46 -0.57
N VAL A 31 11.11 -7.24 -0.53
CA VAL A 31 10.01 -7.13 0.41
C VAL A 31 10.37 -7.90 1.70
N ASN A 32 11.10 -7.25 2.61
CA ASN A 32 11.62 -7.86 3.83
C ASN A 32 11.68 -6.88 5.02
N ASP A 33 11.89 -7.41 6.22
CA ASP A 33 11.85 -6.62 7.47
C ASP A 33 13.01 -5.63 7.57
N ASP A 34 14.15 -5.91 6.92
CA ASP A 34 15.38 -5.11 7.06
C ASP A 34 15.20 -3.68 6.56
N ASN A 35 14.32 -3.49 5.56
CA ASN A 35 14.11 -2.21 4.91
C ASN A 35 12.70 -1.64 5.13
N ILE A 36 11.86 -2.28 5.95
CA ILE A 36 10.45 -1.90 6.11
C ILE A 36 10.30 -0.51 6.72
N ARG A 37 11.18 -0.13 7.67
CA ARG A 37 11.18 1.21 8.28
C ARG A 37 11.44 2.31 7.24
N LYS A 38 12.41 2.08 6.35
CA LYS A 38 12.69 3.01 5.26
C LYS A 38 11.53 3.06 4.27
N ALA A 39 10.95 1.91 3.93
CA ALA A 39 9.78 1.84 3.05
C ALA A 39 8.58 2.61 3.64
N ARG A 40 8.34 2.51 4.94
CA ARG A 40 7.28 3.28 5.64
C ARG A 40 7.47 4.78 5.49
N LEU A 41 8.69 5.28 5.68
CA LEU A 41 9.01 6.69 5.51
C LEU A 41 8.86 7.15 4.06
N MET A 42 9.27 6.33 3.10
CA MET A 42 9.05 6.63 1.67
C MET A 42 7.56 6.71 1.34
N VAL A 43 6.74 5.77 1.83
CA VAL A 43 5.28 5.82 1.64
C VAL A 43 4.69 7.08 2.25
N ALA A 44 5.12 7.49 3.45
CA ALA A 44 4.65 8.71 4.08
C ALA A 44 5.04 9.96 3.28
N TYR A 45 6.26 9.99 2.73
CA TYR A 45 6.73 11.08 1.88
C TYR A 45 5.96 11.14 0.56
N ASP A 46 5.81 10.00 -0.14
CA ASP A 46 5.05 9.90 -1.39
C ASP A 46 3.58 10.35 -1.18
N LEU A 47 2.97 10.01 -0.04
CA LEU A 47 1.63 10.48 0.34
C LEU A 47 1.58 11.99 0.57
N TRP A 48 2.57 12.55 1.27
CA TRP A 48 2.65 13.98 1.49
C TRP A 48 2.85 14.75 0.18
N GLU A 49 3.68 14.25 -0.74
CA GLU A 49 3.81 14.84 -2.08
C GLU A 49 2.50 14.75 -2.86
N ALA A 50 1.83 13.59 -2.85
CA ALA A 50 0.57 13.38 -3.53
C ALA A 50 -0.56 14.28 -3.01
N ASP A 51 -0.57 14.61 -1.72
CA ASP A 51 -1.53 15.54 -1.11
C ASP A 51 -1.38 16.98 -1.63
N ASN A 52 -0.21 17.31 -2.19
CA ASN A 52 0.06 18.62 -2.80
C ASN A 52 -0.10 18.63 -4.33
N ASP A 53 -0.38 17.48 -4.96
CA ASP A 53 -0.54 17.37 -6.41
C ASP A 53 -1.96 17.84 -6.84
N PRO A 54 -2.09 18.89 -7.67
CA PRO A 54 -3.39 19.43 -8.07
C PRO A 54 -4.31 18.42 -8.79
N VAL A 55 -3.74 17.49 -9.55
CA VAL A 55 -4.50 16.45 -10.27
C VAL A 55 -5.05 15.43 -9.28
N ILE A 56 -4.24 15.02 -8.30
CA ILE A 56 -4.68 14.09 -7.25
C ILE A 56 -5.74 14.76 -6.38
N ILE A 57 -5.52 15.99 -5.93
CA ILE A 57 -6.50 16.77 -5.16
C ILE A 57 -7.85 16.84 -5.89
N LEU A 58 -7.84 17.19 -7.18
CA LEU A 58 -9.05 17.28 -7.99
C LEU A 58 -9.76 15.92 -8.08
N ARG A 59 -9.03 14.83 -8.34
CA ARG A 59 -9.61 13.49 -8.42
C ARG A 59 -10.19 13.04 -7.08
N MET A 60 -9.49 13.29 -5.97
CA MET A 60 -9.96 12.96 -4.63
C MET A 60 -11.22 13.75 -4.25
N SER A 61 -11.33 15.01 -4.67
CA SER A 61 -12.56 15.82 -4.45
C SER A 61 -13.80 15.27 -5.16
N GLN A 62 -13.59 14.49 -6.23
CA GLN A 62 -14.64 13.86 -7.03
C GLN A 62 -14.86 12.38 -6.66
N PHE A 63 -14.09 11.86 -5.70
CA PHE A 63 -14.16 10.45 -5.31
C PHE A 63 -15.50 10.16 -4.62
N ILE A 64 -16.25 9.22 -5.18
CA ILE A 64 -17.47 8.68 -4.59
C ILE A 64 -17.14 7.26 -4.13
N PRO A 65 -17.16 6.97 -2.81
CA PRO A 65 -16.95 5.62 -2.32
C PRO A 65 -17.91 4.64 -2.98
N PRO A 66 -17.44 3.48 -3.43
CA PRO A 66 -18.33 2.45 -3.96
C PRO A 66 -19.33 2.04 -2.88
N LYS A 67 -20.59 1.82 -3.29
CA LYS A 67 -21.60 1.26 -2.38
C LYS A 67 -21.13 -0.12 -1.97
N THR A 68 -21.08 -0.38 -0.66
CA THR A 68 -20.79 -1.70 -0.11
C THR A 68 -21.90 -2.67 -0.51
N THR A 69 -21.70 -3.40 -1.59
CA THR A 69 -22.44 -4.64 -1.85
C THR A 69 -21.79 -5.70 -0.97
N ILE A 70 -22.43 -6.01 0.16
CA ILE A 70 -22.11 -7.24 0.89
C ILE A 70 -22.59 -8.37 -0.02
N ASP A 71 -21.70 -8.85 -0.88
CA ASP A 71 -21.95 -10.08 -1.62
C ASP A 71 -21.70 -11.23 -0.63
N PRO A 72 -22.72 -12.00 -0.22
CA PRO A 72 -22.59 -13.02 0.82
C PRO A 72 -21.60 -14.14 0.47
N GLU A 73 -21.13 -14.21 -0.78
CA GLU A 73 -20.16 -15.22 -1.24
C GLU A 73 -18.69 -14.83 -1.03
N VAL A 74 -18.35 -13.57 -0.76
CA VAL A 74 -16.95 -13.19 -0.53
C VAL A 74 -16.59 -13.40 0.94
N THR A 75 -16.33 -14.66 1.28
CA THR A 75 -15.74 -15.03 2.58
C THR A 75 -14.25 -14.69 2.53
N ILE A 76 -13.86 -13.56 3.13
CA ILE A 76 -12.45 -13.23 3.35
C ILE A 76 -12.04 -13.96 4.64
N PHE A 77 -11.52 -15.18 4.46
CA PHE A 77 -10.89 -15.97 5.53
C PHE A 77 -9.59 -15.33 6.00
#